data_AF-A0A317LR40-F1
#
_entry.id   AF-A0A317LR40-F1
#
_cell.length_a   1.000
_cell.length_b   1.000
_cell.length_c   1.000
_cell.angle_alpha   90.00
_cell.angle_beta   90.00
_cell.angle_gamma   90.00
#
_symmetry.space_group_name_H-M   'P 1'
#
loop_
_entity.id
_entity.type
_entity.pdbx_description
1 polymer ?
#
loop_
_entity_poly.entity_id
_entity_poly.type
_entity_poly.pdbx_seq_one_letter_code
_entity_poly.pdbx_strand_id
1 'polypeptide(L)'
;MISTEGIEYTISYTVAAYSSTDAPAHRFQAITEDGQIASELYVDMNTLIIENIETAPQYRREGIATELFAAAEKRLPEVLHARPEHRTEEGNGWAEAVGGDTEDHQDEDEVEDPWN
;
A
#
# COMPACT_ATOMS: atom_id res chain seq x y z
N MET A 1 -8.03 -1.12 -16.78
CA MET A 1 -6.76 -1.56 -17.39
C MET A 1 -5.85 -0.35 -17.42
N ILE A 2 -4.59 -0.53 -17.03
CA ILE A 2 -3.53 0.47 -17.13
C ILE A 2 -2.52 -0.03 -18.16
N SER A 3 -1.84 0.86 -18.87
CA SER A 3 -0.80 0.49 -19.83
C SER A 3 0.44 1.31 -19.55
N THR A 4 1.57 0.63 -19.32
CA THR A 4 2.88 1.28 -19.21
C THR A 4 3.88 0.55 -20.11
N GLU A 5 4.70 1.31 -20.83
CA GLU A 5 5.69 0.82 -21.80
C GLU A 5 5.15 -0.21 -22.82
N GLY A 6 3.84 -0.16 -23.10
CA GLY A 6 3.17 -1.08 -24.03
C GLY A 6 2.77 -2.42 -23.42
N ILE A 7 2.97 -2.63 -22.11
CA ILE A 7 2.43 -3.75 -21.35
C ILE A 7 1.06 -3.33 -20.79
N GLU A 8 0.03 -4.14 -21.01
CA GLU A 8 -1.27 -3.96 -20.40
C GLU A 8 -1.37 -4.70 -19.06
N TYR A 9 -1.96 -4.03 -18.08
CA TYR A 9 -2.21 -4.59 -16.76
C TYR A 9 -3.68 -4.44 -16.37
N THR A 10 -4.19 -5.48 -15.73
CA THR A 10 -5.47 -5.45 -15.04
C THR A 10 -5.24 -5.22 -13.56
N ILE A 11 -5.87 -4.17 -13.01
CA ILE A 11 -5.93 -3.98 -11.57
C ILE A 11 -7.04 -4.87 -11.03
N SER A 12 -6.70 -5.75 -10.08
CA SER A 12 -7.64 -6.58 -9.34
C SER A 12 -7.68 -6.19 -7.87
N TYR A 13 -8.78 -6.54 -7.21
CA TYR A 13 -8.98 -6.36 -5.78
C TYR A 13 -9.43 -7.69 -5.16
N THR A 14 -8.87 -8.02 -4.00
CA THR A 14 -9.34 -9.10 -3.14
C THR A 14 -9.08 -8.77 -1.67
N VAL A 15 -9.53 -9.65 -0.77
CA VAL A 15 -9.10 -9.65 0.64
C VAL A 15 -8.22 -10.87 0.84
N ALA A 16 -6.98 -10.66 1.25
CA ALA A 16 -6.00 -11.72 1.46
C ALA A 16 -4.94 -11.25 2.46
N ALA A 17 -4.42 -12.18 3.26
CA ALA A 17 -3.30 -11.89 4.15
C ALA A 17 -2.01 -11.68 3.34
N TYR A 18 -1.13 -10.81 3.81
CA TYR A 18 0.18 -10.57 3.20
C TYR A 18 1.09 -11.80 3.34
N SER A 19 1.19 -12.36 4.54
CA SER A 19 1.79 -13.67 4.81
C SER A 19 0.78 -14.66 5.39
N SER A 20 1.14 -15.94 5.49
CA SER A 20 0.24 -16.97 6.04
C SER A 20 -0.07 -16.81 7.53
N THR A 21 0.63 -15.92 8.22
CA THR A 21 0.44 -15.64 9.65
C THR A 21 -0.26 -14.31 9.91
N ASP A 22 -0.45 -13.48 8.88
CA ASP A 22 -1.01 -12.14 9.04
C ASP A 22 -2.54 -12.16 9.03
N ALA A 23 -3.12 -11.10 9.58
CA ALA A 23 -4.53 -10.83 9.39
C ALA A 23 -4.83 -10.56 7.90
N PRO A 24 -6.07 -10.81 7.43
CA PRO A 24 -6.46 -10.42 6.09
C PRO A 24 -6.35 -8.90 5.89
N ALA A 25 -5.81 -8.48 4.75
CA ALA A 25 -5.69 -7.10 4.32
C ALA A 25 -6.49 -6.86 3.02
N HIS A 26 -6.80 -5.60 2.72
CA HIS A 26 -7.22 -5.22 1.37
C HIS A 26 -6.02 -5.37 0.44
N ARG A 27 -6.16 -6.21 -0.59
CA ARG A 27 -5.10 -6.47 -1.55
C ARG A 27 -5.47 -5.98 -2.93
N PHE A 28 -4.62 -5.13 -3.50
CA PHE A 28 -4.71 -4.66 -4.89
C PHE A 28 -3.52 -5.20 -5.67
N GLN A 29 -3.74 -5.66 -6.89
CA GLN A 29 -2.69 -6.23 -7.73
C GLN A 29 -2.78 -5.71 -9.15
N ALA A 30 -1.63 -5.35 -9.73
CA ALA A 30 -1.49 -5.14 -11.16
C ALA A 30 -1.02 -6.46 -11.79
N ILE A 31 -1.86 -7.04 -12.64
CA ILE A 31 -1.64 -8.36 -13.25
C ILE A 31 -1.45 -8.16 -14.76
N THR A 32 -0.34 -8.63 -15.30
CA THR A 32 -0.06 -8.62 -16.74
C THR A 32 -0.99 -9.56 -17.51
N GLU A 33 -1.05 -9.44 -18.84
CA GLU A 33 -1.87 -10.34 -19.67
C GLU A 33 -1.49 -11.83 -19.55
N ASP A 34 -0.23 -12.14 -19.25
CA ASP A 34 0.26 -13.51 -19.03
C ASP A 34 0.04 -14.01 -17.58
N GLY A 35 -0.62 -13.21 -16.73
CA GLY A 35 -1.01 -13.59 -15.37
C GLY A 35 0.06 -13.38 -14.30
N GLN A 36 1.15 -12.66 -14.61
CA GLN A 36 2.17 -12.32 -13.63
C GLN A 36 1.74 -11.12 -12.79
N ILE A 37 2.06 -11.14 -11.50
CA ILE A 37 1.84 -10.00 -10.60
C ILE A 37 3.00 -9.03 -10.81
N ALA A 38 2.72 -7.90 -11.43
CA ALA A 38 3.71 -6.85 -11.66
C ALA A 38 3.94 -5.99 -10.42
N SER A 39 2.87 -5.72 -9.68
CA SER A 39 2.89 -5.00 -8.42
C SER A 39 1.73 -5.42 -7.54
N GLU A 40 1.91 -5.30 -6.23
CA GLU A 40 0.86 -5.51 -5.25
C GLU A 40 0.95 -4.50 -4.10
N LEU A 41 -0.23 -4.18 -3.56
CA LEU A 41 -0.46 -3.25 -2.46
C LEU A 41 -1.35 -3.93 -1.43
N TYR A 42 -0.95 -3.87 -0.16
CA TYR A 42 -1.70 -4.34 1.00
C TYR A 42 -2.02 -3.17 1.93
N VAL A 43 -3.29 -3.07 2.33
CA VAL A 43 -3.79 -2.06 3.25
C VAL A 43 -4.52 -2.77 4.38
N ASP A 44 -4.12 -2.53 5.63
CA ASP A 44 -4.77 -3.12 6.80
C ASP A 44 -6.27 -2.77 6.82
N MET A 45 -7.11 -3.74 7.16
CA MET A 45 -8.56 -3.57 7.08
C MET A 45 -9.16 -2.70 8.19
N ASN A 46 -8.43 -2.50 9.30
CA ASN A 46 -8.93 -1.78 10.47
C ASN A 46 -8.37 -0.36 10.52
N THR A 47 -7.07 -0.20 10.29
CA THR A 47 -6.35 1.07 10.38
C THR A 47 -6.25 1.79 9.05
N LEU A 48 -6.48 1.09 7.93
CA LEU A 48 -6.33 1.61 6.57
C LEU A 48 -4.90 2.06 6.23
N ILE A 49 -3.91 1.57 6.99
CA ILE A 49 -2.50 1.84 6.77
C ILE A 49 -1.95 0.87 5.71
N ILE A 50 -1.14 1.39 4.80
CA ILE A 50 -0.37 0.58 3.86
C ILE A 50 0.64 -0.27 4.62
N GLU A 51 0.41 -1.58 4.65
CA GLU A 51 1.32 -2.56 5.26
C GLU A 51 2.48 -2.91 4.33
N ASN A 52 2.20 -2.98 3.02
CA ASN A 52 3.21 -3.28 2.01
C ASN A 52 2.82 -2.74 0.65
N ILE A 53 3.81 -2.25 -0.09
CA ILE A 53 3.69 -2.01 -1.53
C ILE A 53 4.98 -2.47 -2.21
N GLU A 54 4.84 -3.35 -3.19
CA GLU A 54 5.97 -3.89 -3.92
C GLU A 54 5.69 -3.90 -5.43
N THR A 55 6.71 -3.56 -6.20
CA THR A 55 6.73 -3.71 -7.66
C THR A 55 7.90 -4.60 -8.03
N ALA A 56 7.65 -5.65 -8.81
CA ALA A 56 8.69 -6.58 -9.21
C ALA A 56 9.77 -5.83 -10.01
N PRO A 57 11.07 -6.16 -9.85
CA PRO A 57 12.18 -5.35 -10.37
C PRO A 57 12.07 -4.97 -11.86
N GLN A 58 11.55 -5.87 -12.69
CA GLN A 58 11.37 -5.68 -14.13
C GLN A 58 10.23 -4.73 -14.52
N TYR A 59 9.38 -4.32 -13.58
CA TYR A 59 8.24 -3.42 -13.81
C TYR A 59 8.34 -2.11 -12.99
N ARG A 60 9.50 -1.84 -12.37
CA ARG A 60 9.69 -0.65 -11.53
C ARG A 60 9.82 0.61 -12.38
N ARG A 61 9.48 1.76 -11.77
CA ARG A 61 9.52 3.10 -12.39
C ARG A 61 8.52 3.33 -13.53
N GLU A 62 7.50 2.47 -13.61
CA GLU A 62 6.42 2.52 -14.59
C GLU A 62 5.12 3.14 -14.02
N GLY A 63 5.15 3.69 -12.81
CA GLY A 63 3.97 4.28 -12.15
C GLY A 63 2.92 3.29 -11.66
N ILE A 64 3.15 1.98 -11.81
CA ILE A 64 2.20 0.91 -11.43
C ILE A 64 1.81 1.01 -9.94
N ALA A 65 2.79 1.22 -9.05
CA ALA A 65 2.55 1.41 -7.62
C ALA A 65 1.60 2.59 -7.33
N THR A 66 1.77 3.70 -8.04
CA THR A 66 0.91 4.89 -7.92
C THR A 66 -0.51 4.61 -8.42
N GLU A 67 -0.66 3.83 -9.50
CA GLU A 67 -1.98 3.41 -9.99
C GLU A 67 -2.69 2.47 -9.02
N LEU A 68 -1.96 1.57 -8.34
CA LEU A 68 -2.53 0.74 -7.27
C LEU A 68 -3.00 1.59 -6.09
N PHE A 69 -2.21 2.58 -5.67
CA PHE A 69 -2.59 3.51 -4.62
C PHE A 69 -3.86 4.29 -5.00
N ALA A 70 -3.91 4.87 -6.20
CA ALA A 70 -5.10 5.58 -6.69
C ALA A 70 -6.33 4.66 -6.81
N ALA A 71 -6.14 3.37 -7.11
CA ALA A 71 -7.24 2.39 -7.12
C ALA A 71 -7.73 2.08 -5.69
N ALA A 72 -6.83 2.06 -4.71
CA ALA A 72 -7.17 1.89 -3.30
C ALA A 72 -7.94 3.10 -2.77
N GLU A 73 -7.46 4.33 -3.01
CA GLU A 73 -8.15 5.57 -2.59
C GLU A 73 -9.57 5.70 -3.19
N LYS A 74 -9.77 5.21 -4.42
CA LYS A 74 -11.11 5.20 -5.04
C LYS A 74 -12.07 4.20 -4.41
N ARG A 75 -11.55 3.17 -3.74
CA ARG A 75 -12.33 2.03 -3.26
C ARG A 75 -12.55 2.06 -1.75
N LEU A 76 -11.53 2.46 -1.00
CA LEU A 76 -11.52 2.47 0.45
C LEU A 76 -11.93 3.86 0.95
N PRO A 77 -12.48 3.97 2.18
CA PRO A 77 -12.84 5.26 2.73
C PRO A 77 -11.62 6.16 2.97
N GLU A 78 -10.45 5.57 3.18
CA GLU A 78 -9.16 6.24 3.39
C GLU A 78 -8.04 5.24 3.08
N VAL A 79 -6.84 5.75 2.76
CA VAL A 79 -5.61 4.97 2.63
C VAL A 79 -4.46 5.81 3.19
N LEU A 80 -3.79 5.30 4.21
CA LEU A 80 -2.74 6.01 4.93
C LEU A 80 -1.38 5.40 4.64
N HIS A 81 -0.39 6.23 4.36
CA HIS A 81 0.99 5.79 4.42
C HIS A 81 1.40 5.52 5.88
N ALA A 82 2.13 4.42 6.14
CA ALA A 82 2.73 4.15 7.45
C ALA A 82 3.63 5.30 7.92
N ARG A 83 3.99 5.45 9.20
CA ARG A 83 4.87 6.56 9.62
C ARG A 83 6.23 6.55 8.89
N PRO A 84 6.89 7.72 8.70
CA PRO A 84 8.21 7.77 8.04
C PRO A 84 9.26 6.86 8.69
N GLU A 85 9.18 6.66 10.01
CA GLU A 85 10.05 5.76 10.78
C GLU A 85 9.80 4.26 10.51
N HIS A 86 8.65 3.90 9.93
CA HIS A 86 8.28 2.54 9.54
C HIS A 86 8.48 2.27 8.04
N ARG A 87 8.93 3.26 7.26
CA ARG A 87 9.16 3.12 5.82
C ARG A 87 10.63 2.88 5.52
N THR A 88 10.88 2.18 4.41
CA THR A 88 12.21 2.17 3.79
C THR A 88 12.51 3.52 3.14
N GLU A 89 13.78 3.83 2.84
CA GLU A 89 14.15 5.06 2.10
C GLU A 89 13.43 5.15 0.75
N GLU A 90 13.33 4.03 0.02
CA GLU A 90 12.56 3.94 -1.22
C GLU A 90 11.07 4.20 -0.99
N GLY A 91 10.50 3.64 0.07
CA GLY A 91 9.10 3.85 0.46
C GLY A 91 8.81 5.30 0.85
N ASN A 92 9.74 5.97 1.54
CA ASN A 92 9.62 7.39 1.87
C ASN A 92 9.66 8.26 0.61
N GLY A 93 10.63 8.03 -0.28
CA GLY A 93 10.70 8.77 -1.54
C GLY A 93 9.46 8.56 -2.41
N TRP A 94 8.89 7.35 -2.41
CA TRP A 94 7.63 7.07 -3.09
C TRP A 94 6.44 7.80 -2.44
N ALA A 95 6.29 7.74 -1.11
CA ALA A 95 5.22 8.42 -0.39
C ALA A 95 5.27 9.94 -0.59
N GLU A 96 6.45 10.56 -0.55
CA GLU A 96 6.63 11.98 -0.84
C GLU A 96 6.25 12.34 -2.30
N ALA A 97 6.55 11.45 -3.25
CA ALA A 97 6.27 11.68 -4.67
C ALA A 97 4.79 11.52 -5.03
N VAL A 98 4.10 10.56 -4.40
CA VAL A 98 2.67 10.30 -4.63
C VAL A 98 1.79 11.26 -3.83
N GLY A 99 2.25 11.72 -2.66
CA GLY A 99 1.42 12.46 -1.71
C GLY A 99 0.43 11.52 -1.02
N GLY A 100 -0.60 12.09 -0.39
CA GLY A 100 -1.55 11.35 0.43
C GLY A 100 -1.28 11.49 1.93
N ASP A 101 -2.23 11.03 2.72
CA ASP A 101 -2.16 11.20 4.18
C ASP A 101 -1.27 10.12 4.80
N THR A 102 -0.60 10.49 5.88
CA THR A 102 0.24 9.59 6.69
C THR A 102 -0.49 9.32 7.98
N GLU A 103 -0.40 8.10 8.51
CA GLU A 103 -0.97 7.80 9.82
C GLU A 103 -0.46 8.80 10.87
N ASP A 104 -1.37 9.37 11.66
CA ASP A 104 -1.00 10.28 12.72
C ASP A 104 -0.19 9.55 13.80
N HIS A 105 0.73 10.29 14.45
CA HIS A 105 1.23 9.89 15.76
C HIS A 105 0.07 9.95 16.75
N GLN A 106 -0.70 8.88 16.85
CA GLN A 106 -1.29 8.53 18.13
C GLN A 106 -0.11 8.10 18.98
N ASP A 107 0.41 9.02 19.78
CA ASP A 107 1.11 8.66 21.01
C ASP A 107 0.16 7.69 21.70
N GLU A 108 0.56 6.42 21.84
CA GLU A 108 -0.14 5.51 22.73
C GLU A 108 -0.24 6.24 24.05
N ASP A 109 -1.47 6.62 24.45
CA ASP A 109 -1.74 7.43 25.63
C ASP A 109 -0.76 7.01 26.73
N GLU A 110 0.16 7.92 27.06
CA GLU A 110 0.96 7.85 28.26
C GLU A 110 -0.07 7.60 29.36
N VAL A 111 -0.13 6.34 29.82
CA VAL A 111 -1.02 5.96 30.90
C VAL A 111 -0.51 6.77 32.08
N GLU A 112 -1.08 7.95 32.31
CA GLU A 112 -0.80 8.73 33.50
C GLU A 112 -1.11 7.80 34.67
N ASP A 113 -0.04 7.33 35.30
CA ASP A 113 -0.10 6.49 36.49
C ASP A 113 -0.96 7.25 37.52
N PRO A 114 -2.16 6.77 37.88
CA PRO A 114 -3.09 7.52 38.72
C PRO A 114 -2.65 7.61 40.19
N TRP A 115 -1.36 7.39 40.48
CA TRP A 115 -0.79 7.30 41.82
C TRP A 115 0.30 8.35 42.14
N ASN A 116 0.29 9.53 41.50
CA ASN A 116 1.06 10.69 41.99
C ASN A 116 0.17 11.83 42.49
#